data_AF-A0A949QBE1-F1
#
_entry.id   AF-A0A949QBE1-F1
#
_cell.length_a   1.000
_cell.length_b   1.000
_cell.length_c   1.000
_cell.angle_alpha   90.00
_cell.angle_beta   90.00
_cell.angle_gamma   90.00
#
_symmetry.space_group_name_H-M   'P 1'
#
loop_
_entity.id
_entity.type
_entity.pdbx_description
1 polymer ?
#
loop_
_entity_poly.entity_id
_entity_poly.type
_entity_poly.pdbx_seq_one_letter_code
_entity_poly.pdbx_strand_id
1 'polypeptide(L)'
;IAHHDEFGALVTGFNGLLQTLAKRETDLTLSAQRYRQLVNDLQVGVLIQSPTSEILMSNQLALDLLGLTLDQLLGKTSFDPDWDVIHEDGSPFPGNTHPVPQAIAMKQAVEDVVMGVFRPASKDRVWLLVTAKPQFSPEGGLQQVVCTFSNKK
;
A
#
# COMPACT_ATOMS: atom_id res chain seq x y z
N ILE A 1 32.57 42.01 30.32
CA ILE A 1 32.54 42.00 28.83
C ILE A 1 32.46 40.57 28.27
N ALA A 2 33.02 39.55 28.92
CA ALA A 2 32.96 38.15 28.44
C ALA A 2 31.57 37.45 28.49
N HIS A 3 30.63 37.93 29.32
CA HIS A 3 29.34 37.24 29.53
C HIS A 3 28.31 37.42 28.39
N HIS A 4 28.56 38.33 27.44
CA HIS A 4 27.63 38.66 26.35
C HIS A 4 27.82 37.77 25.12
N ASP A 5 29.01 37.19 24.94
CA ASP A 5 29.35 36.36 23.77
C ASP A 5 28.83 34.92 23.88
N GLU A 6 28.82 34.33 25.08
CA GLU A 6 28.30 32.97 25.29
C GLU A 6 26.80 32.86 25.04
N PHE A 7 26.04 33.89 25.43
CA PHE A 7 24.60 33.95 25.20
C PHE A 7 24.28 34.16 23.71
N GLY A 8 25.07 34.99 23.01
CA GLY A 8 24.95 35.18 21.56
C GLY A 8 25.28 33.90 20.76
N ALA A 9 26.31 33.17 21.18
CA ALA A 9 26.66 31.88 20.58
C ALA A 9 25.55 30.83 20.79
N LEU A 10 24.97 30.75 21.99
CA LEU A 10 23.86 29.85 22.29
C LEU A 10 22.62 30.17 21.45
N VAL A 11 22.23 31.46 21.37
CA VAL A 11 21.08 31.91 20.57
C VAL A 11 21.30 31.60 19.09
N THR A 12 22.51 31.81 18.58
CA THR A 12 22.86 31.50 17.18
C THR A 12 22.79 29.99 16.92
N GLY A 13 23.34 29.17 17.82
CA GLY A 13 23.26 27.71 17.74
C GLY A 13 21.82 27.20 17.79
N PHE A 14 20.99 27.74 18.69
CA PHE A 14 19.58 27.39 18.81
C PHE A 14 18.78 27.77 17.55
N ASN A 15 18.99 28.97 17.03
CA ASN A 15 18.35 29.39 15.77
C ASN A 15 18.78 28.50 14.59
N GLY A 16 20.05 28.09 14.53
CA GLY A 16 20.54 27.14 13.52
C GLY A 16 19.90 25.76 13.63
N LEU A 17 19.67 25.26 14.85
CA LEU A 17 18.93 24.02 15.08
C LEU A 17 17.47 24.14 14.64
N LEU A 18 16.78 25.22 15.01
CA LEU A 18 15.40 25.47 14.59
C LEU A 18 15.26 25.52 13.06
N GLN A 19 16.19 26.19 12.37
CA GLN A 19 16.23 26.22 10.90
C GLN A 19 16.47 24.82 10.31
N THR A 20 17.37 24.05 10.91
CA THR A 20 17.67 22.67 10.47
C THR A 20 16.45 21.76 10.63
N LEU A 21 15.74 21.87 11.74
CA LEU A 21 14.51 21.11 12.01
C LEU A 21 13.41 21.48 11.01
N ALA A 22 13.15 22.78 10.81
CA ALA A 22 12.16 23.25 9.85
C ALA A 22 12.47 22.80 8.41
N LYS A 23 13.76 22.82 8.04
CA LYS A 23 14.21 22.31 6.75
C LYS A 23 13.96 20.81 6.61
N ARG A 24 14.32 20.00 7.61
CA ARG A 24 14.07 18.55 7.61
C ARG A 24 12.59 18.21 7.53
N GLU A 25 11.75 18.93 8.27
CA GLU A 25 10.30 18.76 8.23
C GLU A 25 9.73 19.08 6.84
N THR A 26 10.21 20.17 6.23
CA THR A 26 9.85 20.56 4.87
C THR A 26 10.29 19.50 3.86
N ASP A 27 11.53 19.03 3.94
CA ASP A 27 12.09 18.00 3.05
C ASP A 27 11.32 16.67 3.17
N LEU A 28 10.98 16.26 4.40
CA LEU A 28 10.14 15.08 4.66
C LEU A 28 8.75 15.23 4.05
N THR A 29 8.12 16.37 4.25
CA THR A 29 6.78 16.65 3.71
C THR A 29 6.79 16.63 2.17
N LEU A 30 7.79 17.27 1.55
CA LEU A 30 7.95 17.32 0.11
C LEU A 30 8.21 15.93 -0.48
N SER A 31 9.05 15.14 0.19
CA SER A 31 9.33 13.74 -0.20
C SER A 31 8.07 12.88 -0.13
N ALA A 32 7.31 12.97 0.97
CA ALA A 32 6.05 12.24 1.13
C ALA A 32 4.97 12.67 0.12
N GLN A 33 4.92 13.95 -0.25
CA GLN A 33 4.03 14.45 -1.31
C GLN A 33 4.45 13.89 -2.68
N ARG A 34 5.74 13.97 -3.03
CA ARG A 34 6.25 13.44 -4.29
C ARG A 34 6.02 11.94 -4.42
N TYR A 35 6.24 11.17 -3.36
CA TYR A 35 5.96 9.74 -3.34
C TYR A 35 4.47 9.45 -3.59
N ARG A 36 3.56 10.15 -2.89
CA ARG A 36 2.11 10.00 -3.11
C ARG A 36 1.69 10.34 -4.53
N GLN A 37 2.24 11.41 -5.11
CA GLN A 37 1.97 11.77 -6.51
C GLN A 37 2.42 10.67 -7.47
N LEU A 38 3.66 10.20 -7.35
CA LEU A 38 4.16 9.12 -8.20
C LEU A 38 3.31 7.85 -8.11
N VAL A 39 2.90 7.44 -6.91
CA VAL A 39 2.04 6.27 -6.72
C VAL A 39 0.65 6.47 -7.32
N ASN A 40 0.11 7.69 -7.30
CA ASN A 40 -1.19 8.01 -7.90
C ASN A 40 -1.12 8.14 -9.43
N ASP A 41 0.02 8.57 -9.97
CA ASP A 41 0.24 8.68 -11.42
C ASP A 41 0.45 7.30 -12.08
N LEU A 42 0.89 6.30 -11.30
CA LEU A 42 0.89 4.91 -11.76
C LEU A 42 -0.54 4.44 -12.00
N GLN A 43 -0.82 3.94 -13.20
CA GLN A 43 -2.10 3.28 -13.53
C GLN A 43 -2.17 1.86 -12.93
N VAL A 44 -1.77 1.72 -11.68
CA VAL A 44 -1.74 0.48 -10.92
C VAL A 44 -2.39 0.73 -9.56
N GLY A 45 -3.43 -0.05 -9.24
CA GLY A 45 -4.00 -0.10 -7.90
C GLY A 45 -3.01 -0.76 -6.94
N VAL A 46 -2.82 -0.21 -5.76
CA VAL A 46 -1.92 -0.74 -4.72
C VAL A 46 -2.70 -0.97 -3.43
N LEU A 47 -2.57 -2.18 -2.86
CA LEU A 47 -2.98 -2.52 -1.51
C LEU A 47 -1.77 -2.99 -0.71
N ILE A 48 -1.67 -2.56 0.55
CA ILE A 48 -0.73 -3.11 1.52
C ILE A 48 -1.53 -3.91 2.53
N GLN A 49 -1.14 -5.16 2.74
CA GLN A 49 -1.77 -6.06 3.70
C GLN A 49 -0.79 -6.50 4.79
N SER A 50 -1.32 -6.74 5.98
CA SER A 50 -0.58 -7.29 7.11
C SER A 50 -0.22 -8.77 6.90
N PRO A 51 0.61 -9.37 7.76
CA PRO A 51 0.89 -10.80 7.74
C PRO A 51 -0.36 -11.68 7.95
N THR A 52 -1.45 -11.11 8.47
CA THR A 52 -2.75 -11.76 8.65
C THR A 52 -3.73 -11.49 7.48
N SER A 53 -3.26 -10.88 6.39
CA SER A 53 -4.06 -10.46 5.22
C SER A 53 -5.10 -9.37 5.51
N GLU A 54 -4.91 -8.58 6.57
CA GLU A 54 -5.74 -7.40 6.84
C GLU A 54 -5.23 -6.22 6.02
N ILE A 55 -6.14 -5.38 5.52
CA ILE A 55 -5.79 -4.24 4.69
C ILE A 55 -5.25 -3.11 5.57
N LEU A 56 -4.00 -2.72 5.35
CA LEU A 56 -3.32 -1.63 6.05
C LEU A 56 -3.42 -0.31 5.29
N MET A 57 -3.33 -0.36 3.96
CA MET A 57 -3.34 0.83 3.11
C MET A 57 -3.86 0.50 1.71
N SER A 58 -4.46 1.48 1.06
CA SER A 58 -4.84 1.44 -0.35
C SER A 58 -4.56 2.77 -1.04
N ASN A 59 -4.25 2.75 -2.34
CA ASN A 59 -4.36 3.95 -3.16
C ASN A 59 -5.78 4.07 -3.75
N GLN A 60 -6.14 5.26 -4.24
CA GLN A 60 -7.47 5.51 -4.80
C GLN A 60 -7.77 4.60 -6.00
N LEU A 61 -6.78 4.34 -6.85
CA LEU A 61 -6.97 3.51 -8.03
C LEU A 61 -7.31 2.04 -7.67
N ALA A 62 -6.80 1.50 -6.57
CA ALA A 62 -7.21 0.17 -6.10
C ALA A 62 -8.70 0.15 -5.75
N LEU A 63 -9.20 1.17 -5.05
CA LEU A 63 -10.62 1.31 -4.71
C LEU A 63 -11.48 1.39 -5.99
N ASP A 64 -11.05 2.18 -6.98
CA ASP A 64 -11.76 2.36 -8.24
C ASP A 64 -11.78 1.07 -9.08
N LEU A 65 -10.65 0.35 -9.14
CA LEU A 65 -10.53 -0.93 -9.83
C LEU A 65 -11.37 -2.02 -9.17
N LEU A 66 -11.45 -2.04 -7.85
CA LEU A 66 -12.23 -3.02 -7.08
C LEU A 66 -13.71 -2.61 -6.96
N GLY A 67 -14.06 -1.36 -7.27
CA GLY A 67 -15.42 -0.84 -7.14
C GLY A 67 -15.91 -0.80 -5.71
N LEU A 68 -15.03 -0.43 -4.77
CA LEU A 68 -15.30 -0.36 -3.33
C LEU A 68 -15.01 1.04 -2.79
N THR A 69 -15.75 1.46 -1.77
CA THR A 69 -15.35 2.61 -0.96
C THR A 69 -14.26 2.20 0.04
N LEU A 70 -13.53 3.18 0.58
CA LEU A 70 -12.53 2.90 1.63
C LEU A 70 -13.18 2.20 2.84
N ASP A 71 -14.36 2.63 3.26
CA ASP A 71 -15.08 2.01 4.38
C ASP A 71 -15.55 0.58 4.09
N GLN A 72 -15.86 0.26 2.82
CA GLN A 72 -16.19 -1.11 2.39
C GLN A 72 -14.94 -1.97 2.28
N LEU A 73 -13.79 -1.38 2.00
CA LEU A 73 -12.51 -2.07 1.94
C LEU A 73 -11.97 -2.35 3.35
N LEU A 74 -12.05 -1.37 4.25
CA LEU A 74 -11.62 -1.50 5.64
C LEU A 74 -12.54 -2.47 6.39
N GLY A 75 -11.95 -3.54 6.94
CA GLY A 75 -12.69 -4.64 7.57
C GLY A 75 -12.89 -5.86 6.67
N LYS A 76 -12.58 -5.77 5.37
CA LYS A 76 -12.45 -6.93 4.50
C LYS A 76 -11.06 -7.55 4.60
N THR A 77 -11.03 -8.86 4.44
CA THR A 77 -9.79 -9.63 4.25
C THR A 77 -9.82 -10.27 2.87
N SER A 78 -8.68 -10.79 2.41
CA SER A 78 -8.61 -11.58 1.16
C SER A 78 -9.49 -12.84 1.16
N PHE A 79 -10.09 -13.20 2.30
CA PHE A 79 -10.98 -14.36 2.46
C PHE A 79 -12.47 -13.98 2.46
N ASP A 80 -12.79 -12.70 2.33
CA ASP A 80 -14.18 -12.23 2.38
C ASP A 80 -14.97 -12.76 1.16
N PRO A 81 -16.12 -13.45 1.36
CA PRO A 81 -16.88 -14.03 0.27
C PRO A 81 -17.46 -12.98 -0.69
N ASP A 82 -17.60 -11.72 -0.25
CA ASP A 82 -18.18 -10.65 -1.08
C ASP A 82 -17.29 -10.27 -2.27
N TRP A 83 -16.02 -10.72 -2.29
CA TRP A 83 -15.14 -10.50 -3.45
C TRP A 83 -15.62 -11.20 -4.72
N ASP A 84 -16.37 -12.31 -4.58
CA ASP A 84 -16.86 -13.16 -5.68
C ASP A 84 -15.83 -13.29 -6.80
N VAL A 85 -14.68 -13.88 -6.46
CA VAL A 85 -13.54 -14.00 -7.37
C VAL A 85 -13.64 -15.29 -8.18
N ILE A 86 -13.35 -15.18 -9.48
CA ILE A 86 -13.31 -16.31 -10.41
C ILE A 86 -11.98 -16.38 -11.16
N HIS A 87 -11.64 -17.59 -11.60
CA HIS A 87 -10.58 -17.84 -12.57
C HIS A 87 -11.03 -17.46 -14.00
N GLU A 88 -10.10 -17.38 -14.94
CA GLU A 88 -10.38 -17.07 -16.36
C GLU A 88 -11.35 -18.03 -17.03
N ASP A 89 -11.39 -19.28 -16.59
CA ASP A 89 -12.31 -20.31 -17.07
C ASP A 89 -13.73 -20.21 -16.48
N GLY A 90 -13.96 -19.25 -15.57
CA GLY A 90 -15.22 -19.01 -14.89
C GLY A 90 -15.43 -19.84 -13.62
N SER A 91 -14.48 -20.70 -13.25
CA SER A 91 -14.56 -21.45 -12.00
C SER A 91 -14.34 -20.53 -10.78
N PRO A 92 -14.94 -20.83 -9.61
CA PRO A 92 -14.70 -20.07 -8.40
C PRO A 92 -13.21 -20.05 -8.05
N PHE A 93 -12.70 -18.91 -7.60
CA PHE A 93 -11.32 -18.75 -7.15
C PHE A 93 -11.29 -18.60 -5.62
N PRO A 94 -11.00 -19.68 -4.86
CA PRO A 94 -11.06 -19.66 -3.40
C PRO A 94 -10.07 -18.67 -2.77
N GLY A 95 -10.50 -17.96 -1.72
CA GLY A 95 -9.70 -16.93 -1.03
C GLY A 95 -8.31 -17.38 -0.57
N ASN A 96 -8.17 -18.63 -0.11
CA ASN A 96 -6.88 -19.20 0.30
C ASN A 96 -5.90 -19.46 -0.87
N THR A 97 -6.40 -19.47 -2.10
CA THR A 97 -5.59 -19.60 -3.31
C THR A 97 -5.31 -18.25 -3.98
N HIS A 98 -5.83 -17.15 -3.45
CA HIS A 98 -5.53 -15.81 -3.95
C HIS A 98 -4.04 -15.47 -3.79
N PRO A 99 -3.51 -14.52 -4.57
CA PRO A 99 -2.08 -14.20 -4.57
C PRO A 99 -1.51 -13.83 -3.21
N VAL A 100 -2.23 -13.07 -2.37
CA VAL A 100 -1.68 -12.65 -1.06
C VAL A 100 -1.56 -13.80 -0.08
N PRO A 101 -2.60 -14.59 0.22
CA PRO A 101 -2.45 -15.77 1.09
C PRO A 101 -1.38 -16.75 0.59
N GLN A 102 -1.28 -16.96 -0.72
CA GLN A 102 -0.22 -17.79 -1.32
C GLN A 102 1.17 -17.21 -1.07
N ALA A 103 1.36 -15.90 -1.29
CA ALA A 103 2.62 -15.22 -1.06
C ALA A 103 3.05 -15.27 0.42
N ILE A 104 2.11 -15.17 1.36
CA ILE A 104 2.34 -15.31 2.80
C ILE A 104 2.79 -16.75 3.12
N ALA A 105 2.05 -17.75 2.63
CA ALA A 105 2.32 -19.15 2.90
C ALA A 105 3.66 -19.62 2.33
N MET A 106 3.97 -19.22 1.09
CA MET A 106 5.20 -19.60 0.40
C MET A 106 6.39 -18.73 0.76
N LYS A 107 6.17 -17.58 1.42
CA LYS A 107 7.17 -16.52 1.65
C LYS A 107 7.86 -16.08 0.35
N GLN A 108 7.13 -16.09 -0.77
CA GLN A 108 7.63 -15.78 -2.10
C GLN A 108 6.64 -14.89 -2.83
N ALA A 109 7.12 -14.16 -3.84
CA ALA A 109 6.24 -13.37 -4.69
C ALA A 109 5.35 -14.28 -5.54
N VAL A 110 4.09 -13.89 -5.70
CA VAL A 110 3.14 -14.50 -6.62
C VAL A 110 2.79 -13.43 -7.64
N GLU A 111 3.14 -13.67 -8.90
CA GLU A 111 3.10 -12.66 -9.96
C GLU A 111 2.16 -13.10 -11.09
N ASP A 112 1.70 -12.13 -11.87
CA ASP A 112 0.93 -12.32 -13.11
C ASP A 112 -0.32 -13.20 -12.99
N VAL A 113 -1.00 -13.17 -11.84
CA VAL A 113 -2.24 -13.92 -11.63
C VAL A 113 -3.41 -13.11 -12.17
N VAL A 114 -4.12 -13.67 -13.13
CA VAL A 114 -5.36 -13.10 -13.65
C VAL A 114 -6.54 -13.57 -12.80
N MET A 115 -7.35 -12.63 -12.33
CA MET A 115 -8.58 -12.91 -11.59
C MET A 115 -9.73 -12.02 -12.02
N GLY A 116 -10.92 -12.62 -12.11
CA GLY A 116 -12.17 -11.91 -12.36
C GLY A 116 -12.78 -11.49 -11.04
N VAL A 117 -12.84 -10.19 -10.76
CA VAL A 117 -13.34 -9.64 -9.48
C VAL A 117 -14.69 -8.97 -9.71
N PHE A 118 -15.67 -9.30 -8.87
CA PHE A 118 -16.95 -8.61 -8.88
C PHE A 118 -16.84 -7.25 -8.20
N ARG A 119 -17.41 -6.22 -8.82
CA ARG A 119 -17.40 -4.85 -8.31
C ARG A 119 -18.79 -4.48 -7.79
N PRO A 120 -19.00 -4.36 -6.48
CA PRO A 120 -20.33 -4.09 -5.92
C PRO A 120 -20.94 -2.76 -6.38
N ALA A 121 -20.12 -1.72 -6.53
CA ALA A 121 -20.59 -0.39 -6.92
C ALA A 121 -21.16 -0.34 -8.36
N SER A 122 -20.48 -0.97 -9.31
CA SER A 122 -20.86 -0.99 -10.73
C SER A 122 -21.66 -2.22 -11.14
N LYS A 123 -21.74 -3.24 -10.27
CA LYS A 123 -22.43 -4.51 -10.51
C LYS A 123 -21.95 -5.23 -11.77
N ASP A 124 -20.65 -5.14 -12.02
CA ASP A 124 -19.99 -5.80 -13.14
C ASP A 124 -18.76 -6.58 -12.65
N ARG A 125 -18.08 -7.23 -13.60
CA ARG A 125 -16.88 -8.00 -13.34
C ARG A 125 -15.72 -7.43 -14.14
N VAL A 126 -14.60 -7.23 -13.48
CA VAL A 126 -13.37 -6.75 -14.09
C VAL A 126 -12.31 -7.85 -14.05
N TRP A 127 -11.50 -7.93 -15.10
CA TRP A 127 -10.32 -8.79 -15.12
C TRP A 127 -9.11 -8.00 -14.67
N LEU A 128 -8.51 -8.43 -13.57
CA LEU A 128 -7.34 -7.80 -12.99
C LEU A 128 -6.13 -8.72 -13.11
N LEU A 129 -5.01 -8.15 -13.50
CA LEU A 129 -3.69 -8.76 -13.35
C LEU A 129 -3.17 -8.38 -11.96
N VAL A 130 -2.90 -9.39 -11.14
CA VAL A 130 -2.60 -9.25 -9.72
C VAL A 130 -1.23 -9.81 -9.40
N THR A 131 -0.47 -9.06 -8.61
CA THR A 131 0.84 -9.47 -8.11
C THR A 131 0.92 -9.19 -6.62
N ALA A 132 1.36 -10.17 -5.83
CA ALA A 132 1.56 -10.08 -4.39
C ALA A 132 3.04 -10.30 -4.05
N LYS A 133 3.66 -9.29 -3.43
CA LYS A 133 5.08 -9.30 -3.04
C LYS A 133 5.22 -9.19 -1.52
N PRO A 134 5.67 -10.26 -0.84
CA PRO A 134 5.92 -10.19 0.59
C PRO A 134 7.17 -9.35 0.89
N GLN A 135 7.11 -8.55 1.95
CA GLN A 135 8.21 -7.77 2.47
C GLN A 135 8.58 -8.24 3.87
N PHE A 136 9.86 -8.49 4.08
CA PHE A 136 10.39 -9.05 5.31
C PHE A 136 11.22 -8.03 6.09
N SER A 137 11.22 -8.17 7.41
CA SER A 137 12.11 -7.44 8.29
C SER A 137 13.56 -7.92 8.14
N PRO A 138 14.56 -7.15 8.61
CA PRO A 138 15.94 -7.60 8.66
C PRO A 138 16.12 -8.94 9.40
N GLU A 139 15.25 -9.24 10.36
CA GLU A 139 15.23 -10.47 11.16
C GLU A 139 14.50 -11.63 10.45
N GLY A 140 13.97 -11.43 9.24
CA GLY A 140 13.31 -12.44 8.42
C GLY A 140 11.81 -12.66 8.74
N GLY A 141 11.22 -11.84 9.61
CA GLY A 141 9.78 -11.84 9.87
C GLY A 141 9.01 -11.19 8.73
N LEU A 142 7.87 -11.74 8.33
CA LEU A 142 6.99 -11.07 7.36
C LEU A 142 6.42 -9.79 7.98
N GLN A 143 6.66 -8.63 7.37
CA GLN A 143 6.12 -7.35 7.84
C GLN A 143 4.79 -7.04 7.15
N GLN A 144 4.74 -7.18 5.83
CA GLN A 144 3.59 -6.81 5.03
C GLN A 144 3.66 -7.48 3.65
N VAL A 145 2.55 -7.45 2.92
CA VAL A 145 2.49 -7.86 1.51
C VAL A 145 2.00 -6.68 0.69
N VAL A 146 2.75 -6.33 -0.35
CA VAL A 146 2.33 -5.33 -1.33
C VAL A 146 1.62 -6.07 -2.46
N CYS A 147 0.34 -5.76 -2.63
CA CYS A 147 -0.49 -6.29 -3.70
C CYS A 147 -0.76 -5.19 -4.74
N THR A 148 -0.56 -5.49 -6.01
CA THR A 148 -0.80 -4.57 -7.11
C THR A 148 -1.84 -5.11 -8.08
N PHE A 149 -2.71 -4.24 -8.56
CA PHE A 149 -3.81 -4.53 -9.50
C PHE A 149 -3.66 -3.67 -10.74
N SER A 150 -3.80 -4.27 -11.91
CA SER A 150 -3.94 -3.52 -13.16
C SER A 150 -5.01 -4.16 -14.03
N ASN A 151 -5.65 -3.37 -14.89
CA ASN A 151 -6.59 -3.92 -15.84
C ASN A 151 -5.87 -4.88 -16.79
N LYS A 152 -6.45 -6.06 -16.97
CA LYS A 152 -6.04 -6.94 -18.06
C LYS A 152 -6.42 -6.27 -19.39
N LYS A 153 -5.42 -6.02 -20.25
CA LYS A 153 -5.64 -5.51 -21.61
C LYS A 153 -6.24 -6.57 -22.53
#